data_AF-A0A6V8CBA8-F1
#
_entry.id   AF-A0A6V8CBA8-F1
#
_cell.length_a   1.000
_cell.length_b   1.000
_cell.length_c   1.000
_cell.angle_alpha   90.00
_cell.angle_beta   90.00
_cell.angle_gamma   90.00
#
_symmetry.space_group_name_H-M   'P 1'
#
loop_
_entity.id
_entity.type
_entity.pdbx_description
1 polymer ?
#
loop_
_entity_poly.entity_id
_entity_poly.type
_entity_poly.pdbx_seq_one_letter_code
_entity_poly.pdbx_strand_id
1 'polypeptide(L)'
;MDSDLPTFLGLPEDGDAAPDVVVLPLPYELTTSYGQGTADGPLACLEASAQVELHEVLLGEDLPAGLVFRTERPWTSDAGSLLEQLDDMEGFLRPWCTGDVFPLALGG
;
A
#
# COMPACT_ATOMS: atom_id res chain seq x y z
N MET A 1 -7.09 19.61 7.40
CA MET A 1 -7.44 19.44 5.99
C MET A 1 -7.46 17.95 5.78
N ASP A 2 -8.60 17.38 5.38
CA ASP A 2 -8.58 16.02 4.83
C ASP A 2 -7.75 16.09 3.55
N SER A 3 -6.47 15.76 3.65
CA SER A 3 -5.68 15.46 2.48
C SER A 3 -5.97 14.00 2.16
N ASP A 4 -6.63 13.74 1.04
CA ASP A 4 -6.66 12.39 0.49
C ASP A 4 -5.22 11.85 0.44
N LEU A 5 -5.05 10.61 0.89
CA LEU A 5 -3.75 9.95 0.88
C LEU A 5 -3.24 9.89 -0.57
N PRO A 6 -1.94 10.10 -0.81
CA PRO A 6 -1.37 9.94 -2.13
C PRO A 6 -1.58 8.51 -2.64
N THR A 7 -2.03 8.37 -3.88
CA THR A 7 -2.10 7.08 -4.57
C THR A 7 -0.71 6.65 -5.01
N PHE A 8 -0.48 5.34 -5.08
CA PHE A 8 0.79 4.81 -5.53
C PHE A 8 1.08 5.25 -6.97
N LEU A 9 2.30 5.74 -7.20
CA LEU A 9 2.77 6.33 -8.46
C LEU A 9 1.94 7.55 -8.92
N GLY A 10 1.09 8.12 -8.08
CA GLY A 10 0.16 9.18 -8.47
C GLY A 10 -0.88 8.74 -9.50
N LEU A 11 -1.15 7.43 -9.59
CA LEU A 11 -2.10 6.88 -10.56
C LEU A 11 -3.54 7.29 -10.21
N PRO A 12 -4.40 7.52 -11.22
CA PRO A 12 -5.83 7.65 -10.99
C PRO A 12 -6.41 6.29 -10.58
N GLU A 13 -7.31 6.29 -9.59
CA GLU A 13 -7.97 5.09 -9.09
C GLU A 13 -9.49 5.21 -9.23
N ASP A 14 -10.14 4.11 -9.60
CA ASP A 14 -11.58 3.96 -9.58
C ASP A 14 -11.96 3.08 -8.37
N GLY A 15 -12.55 3.70 -7.35
CA GLY A 15 -12.93 3.00 -6.11
C GLY A 15 -13.99 1.91 -6.30
N ASP A 16 -14.75 1.95 -7.38
CA ASP A 16 -15.81 0.98 -7.68
C ASP A 16 -15.29 -0.22 -8.48
N ALA A 17 -14.16 -0.07 -9.20
CA ALA A 17 -13.56 -1.13 -10.00
C ALA A 17 -12.77 -2.13 -9.14
N ALA A 18 -12.92 -3.43 -9.40
CA ALA A 18 -12.11 -4.45 -8.74
C ALA A 18 -10.63 -4.29 -9.14
N PRO A 19 -9.69 -4.23 -8.17
CA PRO A 19 -8.29 -4.00 -8.48
C PRO A 19 -7.59 -5.28 -8.99
N ASP A 20 -6.69 -5.11 -9.95
CA ASP A 20 -5.71 -6.13 -10.33
C ASP A 20 -4.48 -6.07 -9.39
N VAL A 21 -4.13 -4.86 -8.95
CA VAL A 21 -3.03 -4.57 -8.02
C VAL A 21 -3.55 -3.76 -6.85
N VAL A 22 -3.30 -4.22 -5.63
CA VAL A 22 -3.65 -3.47 -4.41
C VAL A 22 -2.39 -3.10 -3.63
N VAL A 23 -2.25 -1.82 -3.31
CA VAL A 23 -1.15 -1.27 -2.51
C VAL A 23 -1.61 -1.14 -1.07
N LEU A 24 -0.88 -1.79 -0.16
CA LEU A 24 -1.28 -2.01 1.23
C LEU A 24 -0.23 -1.36 2.16
N PRO A 25 -0.47 -0.14 2.66
CA PRO A 25 0.45 0.53 3.57
C PRO A 25 0.39 -0.10 4.98
N LEU A 26 1.52 -0.57 5.49
CA LEU A 26 1.67 -1.20 6.80
C LEU A 26 2.65 -0.39 7.67
N PRO A 27 2.19 0.62 8.43
CA PRO A 27 3.05 1.48 9.25
C PRO A 27 3.35 0.84 10.63
N TYR A 28 4.10 -0.27 10.66
CA TYR A 28 4.30 -1.12 11.83
C TYR A 28 5.75 -1.14 12.41
N GLU A 29 5.99 -0.28 13.39
CA GLU A 29 7.35 -0.12 13.93
C GLU A 29 7.68 -1.00 15.16
N LEU A 30 6.70 -1.67 15.76
CA LEU A 30 6.83 -2.21 17.13
C LEU A 30 7.95 -3.25 17.30
N THR A 31 8.38 -3.91 16.22
CA THR A 31 9.46 -4.91 16.23
C THR A 31 10.86 -4.35 15.99
N THR A 32 10.99 -3.04 15.77
CA THR A 32 12.31 -2.41 15.60
C THR A 32 13.13 -2.45 16.89
N SER A 33 14.43 -2.68 16.78
CA SER A 33 15.31 -2.89 17.94
C SER A 33 16.42 -1.84 18.10
N TYR A 34 16.55 -0.88 17.17
CA TYR A 34 17.63 0.10 17.17
C TYR A 34 17.19 1.48 16.66
N GLY A 35 16.88 1.59 15.37
CA GLY A 35 16.40 2.82 14.74
C GLY A 35 14.87 2.84 14.67
N GLN A 36 14.29 4.04 14.75
CA GLN A 36 12.87 4.32 14.57
C GLN A 36 12.64 5.14 13.28
N GLY A 37 11.37 5.36 12.92
CA GLY A 37 10.89 5.99 11.69
C GLY A 37 10.34 5.03 10.64
N THR A 38 10.29 3.72 10.91
CA THR A 38 9.77 2.71 9.96
C THR A 38 8.26 2.86 9.74
N ALA A 39 7.50 3.25 10.76
CA ALA A 39 6.06 3.54 10.63
C ALA A 39 5.76 4.69 9.64
N ASP A 40 6.70 5.61 9.43
CA ASP A 40 6.55 6.70 8.44
C ASP A 40 6.88 6.26 7.01
N GLY A 41 7.53 5.10 6.87
CA GLY A 41 8.01 4.54 5.61
C GLY A 41 6.93 4.38 4.52
N PRO A 42 5.75 3.80 4.82
CA PRO A 42 4.70 3.61 3.82
C PRO A 42 4.20 4.94 3.23
N LEU A 43 3.96 5.96 4.07
CA LEU A 43 3.51 7.27 3.59
C LEU A 43 4.60 7.96 2.76
N ALA A 44 5.84 7.96 3.26
CA ALA A 44 6.97 8.53 2.53
C ALA A 44 7.19 7.83 1.17
N CYS A 45 6.96 6.52 1.11
CA CYS A 45 7.04 5.75 -0.13
C CYS A 45 5.95 6.18 -1.12
N LEU A 46 4.69 6.30 -0.68
CA LEU A 46 3.60 6.78 -1.53
C LEU A 46 3.88 8.19 -2.07
N GLU A 47 4.29 9.12 -1.22
CA GLU A 47 4.63 10.50 -1.63
C GLU A 47 5.78 10.53 -2.65
N ALA A 48 6.84 9.77 -2.41
CA ALA A 48 7.98 9.72 -3.31
C ALA A 48 7.65 9.01 -4.64
N SER A 49 6.74 8.03 -4.61
CA SER A 49 6.38 7.22 -5.77
C SER A 49 5.79 8.07 -6.92
N ALA A 50 5.12 9.19 -6.60
CA ALA A 50 4.59 10.12 -7.60
C ALA A 50 5.66 10.81 -8.46
N GLN A 51 6.95 10.70 -8.10
CA GLN A 51 8.06 11.24 -8.89
C GLN A 51 8.57 10.25 -9.95
N VAL A 52 8.08 9.02 -9.96
CA VAL A 52 8.48 7.98 -10.91
C VAL A 52 7.79 8.21 -12.26
N GLU A 53 8.56 8.15 -13.34
CA GLU A 53 8.02 8.18 -14.71
C GLU A 53 7.26 6.88 -15.02
N LEU A 54 6.05 7.01 -15.57
CA LEU A 54 5.15 5.88 -15.83
C LEU A 54 5.41 5.15 -17.15
N HIS A 55 6.22 5.75 -18.03
CA HIS A 55 6.47 5.21 -19.37
C HIS A 55 7.36 3.97 -19.32
N GLU A 56 6.91 2.87 -19.94
CA GLU A 56 7.70 1.66 -20.09
C GLU A 56 7.89 1.33 -21.58
N VAL A 57 9.17 1.22 -22.00
CA VAL A 57 9.58 1.08 -23.40
C VAL A 57 9.23 -0.27 -24.04
N LEU A 58 9.29 -1.35 -23.27
CA LEU A 58 8.92 -2.71 -23.67
C LEU A 58 7.39 -2.89 -23.80
N LEU A 59 6.60 -2.21 -22.96
CA LEU A 59 5.13 -2.18 -23.07
C LEU A 59 4.68 -1.21 -24.17
N GLY A 60 5.43 -0.13 -24.39
CA GLY A 60 5.10 0.90 -25.37
C GLY A 60 3.92 1.79 -24.96
N GLU A 61 3.52 1.73 -23.69
CA GLU A 61 2.45 2.52 -23.08
C GLU A 61 2.82 2.89 -21.63
N ASP A 62 2.09 3.84 -21.06
CA ASP A 62 2.30 4.30 -19.70
C ASP A 62 1.43 3.49 -18.72
N LEU A 63 1.91 3.30 -17.49
CA LEU A 63 1.08 2.75 -16.42
C LEU A 63 -0.23 3.58 -16.26
N PRO A 64 -1.37 2.92 -15.93
CA PRO A 64 -1.47 1.55 -15.44
C PRO A 64 -1.56 0.47 -16.54
N ALA A 65 -1.39 0.83 -17.82
CA ALA A 65 -1.31 -0.12 -18.94
C ALA A 65 -2.46 -1.15 -18.99
N GLY A 66 -3.69 -0.67 -18.75
CA GLY A 66 -4.91 -1.49 -18.74
C GLY A 66 -5.22 -2.22 -17.44
N LEU A 67 -4.37 -2.12 -16.41
CA LEU A 67 -4.62 -2.68 -15.08
C LEU A 67 -5.36 -1.67 -14.17
N VAL A 68 -6.04 -2.18 -13.16
CA VAL A 68 -6.68 -1.39 -12.10
C VAL A 68 -5.81 -1.43 -10.86
N PHE A 69 -5.31 -0.27 -10.44
CA PHE A 69 -4.58 -0.10 -9.19
C PHE A 69 -5.51 0.46 -8.11
N ARG A 70 -5.29 0.03 -6.87
CA ARG A 70 -5.96 0.58 -5.69
C ARG A 70 -4.99 0.74 -4.54
N THR A 71 -4.95 1.92 -3.94
CA THR A 71 -4.17 2.21 -2.73
C THR A 71 -5.12 2.23 -1.55
N GLU A 72 -4.99 1.23 -0.68
CA GLU A 72 -5.83 1.12 0.50
C GLU A 72 -5.40 2.09 1.61
N ARG A 73 -6.32 2.34 2.53
CA ARG A 73 -5.99 3.08 3.75
C ARG A 73 -4.92 2.32 4.54
N PRO A 74 -3.97 3.02 5.19
CA PRO A 74 -2.97 2.39 6.03
C PRO A 74 -3.61 1.49 7.08
N TRP A 75 -3.02 0.32 7.27
CA TRP A 75 -3.39 -0.56 8.36
C TRP A 75 -3.18 0.14 9.71
N THR A 76 -4.10 -0.09 10.64
CA THR A 76 -4.03 0.41 12.02
C THR A 76 -4.53 -0.67 12.97
N SER A 77 -4.05 -0.66 14.20
CA SER A 77 -4.54 -1.52 15.28
C SER A 77 -4.41 -0.80 16.62
N ASP A 78 -5.44 -0.93 17.45
CA ASP A 78 -5.46 -0.45 18.85
C ASP A 78 -5.10 -1.59 19.83
N ALA A 79 -4.70 -2.76 19.34
CA ALA A 79 -4.48 -3.94 20.16
C ALA A 79 -3.25 -3.81 21.08
N GLY A 80 -3.33 -4.43 22.26
CA GLY A 80 -2.38 -4.24 23.35
C GLY A 80 -1.13 -5.12 23.29
N SER A 81 -1.09 -6.13 22.40
CA SER A 81 0.02 -7.06 22.28
C SER A 81 0.45 -7.30 20.84
N LEU A 82 1.72 -7.69 20.67
CA LEU A 82 2.33 -8.04 19.38
C LEU A 82 1.52 -9.10 18.61
N LEU A 83 1.01 -10.12 19.31
CA LEU A 83 0.26 -11.22 18.68
C LEU A 83 -1.12 -10.75 18.21
N GLU A 84 -1.82 -9.95 19.01
CA GLU A 84 -3.11 -9.40 18.60
C GLU A 84 -2.96 -8.41 17.43
N GLN A 85 -1.91 -7.60 17.42
CA GLN A 85 -1.59 -6.73 16.28
C GLN A 85 -1.26 -7.54 15.02
N LEU A 86 -0.57 -8.68 15.16
CA LEU A 86 -0.32 -9.59 14.03
C LEU A 86 -1.63 -10.20 13.49
N ASP A 87 -2.53 -10.62 14.37
CA ASP A 87 -3.85 -11.16 13.99
C ASP A 87 -4.69 -10.08 13.26
N ASP A 88 -4.68 -8.84 13.75
CA ASP A 88 -5.35 -7.70 13.10
C ASP A 88 -4.76 -7.43 11.70
N MET A 89 -3.44 -7.49 11.57
CA MET A 89 -2.76 -7.31 10.28
C MET A 89 -3.06 -8.45 9.31
N GLU A 90 -3.10 -9.70 9.78
CA GLU A 90 -3.54 -10.83 8.97
C GLU A 90 -4.99 -10.62 8.48
N GLY A 91 -5.87 -10.13 9.35
CA GLY A 91 -7.25 -9.79 9.01
C GLY A 91 -7.35 -8.73 7.91
N PHE A 92 -6.49 -7.71 7.94
CA PHE A 92 -6.41 -6.67 6.92
C PHE A 92 -5.87 -7.17 5.58
N LEU A 93 -4.89 -8.07 5.58
CA LEU A 93 -4.26 -8.60 4.36
C LEU A 93 -5.10 -9.70 3.70
N ARG A 94 -5.81 -10.51 4.48
CA ARG A 94 -6.52 -11.71 4.01
C ARG A 94 -7.46 -11.48 2.81
N PRO A 95 -8.27 -10.39 2.73
CA PRO A 95 -9.15 -10.16 1.60
C PRO A 95 -8.42 -10.07 0.25
N TRP A 96 -7.13 -9.73 0.26
CA TRP A 96 -6.30 -9.52 -0.92
C TRP A 96 -5.43 -10.73 -1.27
N CYS A 97 -5.45 -11.79 -0.46
CA CYS A 97 -4.68 -13.01 -0.66
C CYS A 97 -5.51 -14.15 -1.27
N THR A 98 -6.45 -13.80 -2.15
CA THR A 98 -7.39 -14.72 -2.81
C THR A 98 -6.84 -15.33 -4.11
N GLY A 99 -5.79 -14.74 -4.67
CA GLY A 99 -5.06 -15.26 -5.84
C GLY A 99 -5.46 -14.64 -7.19
N ASP A 100 -6.47 -13.77 -7.20
CA ASP A 100 -6.96 -12.98 -8.32
C ASP A 100 -6.49 -11.53 -8.31
N VAL A 101 -5.91 -11.07 -7.20
CA VAL A 101 -5.31 -9.73 -7.02
C VAL A 101 -3.82 -9.89 -6.69
N PHE A 102 -3.00 -8.93 -7.12
CA PHE A 102 -1.59 -8.83 -6.73
C PHE A 102 -1.43 -7.86 -5.54
N PRO A 103 -1.22 -8.35 -4.31
CA PRO A 103 -0.99 -7.50 -3.15
C PRO A 103 0.46 -6.98 -3.11
N LEU A 104 0.62 -5.66 -3.04
CA LEU A 104 1.88 -4.96 -2.83
C LEU A 104 1.88 -4.30 -1.44
N ALA A 105 2.55 -4.92 -0.47
CA ALA A 105 2.69 -4.36 0.86
C ALA A 105 3.83 -3.33 0.92
N LEU A 106 3.53 -2.13 1.40
CA LEU A 106 4.54 -1.12 1.75
C LEU A 106 4.78 -1.22 3.25
N GLY A 107 5.90 -1.85 3.59
CA GLY A 107 6.27 -2.11 4.98
C GLY A 107 6.85 -0.90 5.69
N GLY A 108 7.02 -1.11 6.99
CA GLY A 108 7.30 -0.12 7.99
C GLY A 108 6.84 -0.65 9.31
#